data_AF-A0A9D4STJ5-F1
#
_entry.id   AF-A0A9D4STJ5-F1
#
_cell.length_a   1.000
_cell.length_b   1.000
_cell.length_c   1.000
_cell.angle_alpha   90.00
_cell.angle_beta   90.00
_cell.angle_gamma   90.00
#
_symmetry.space_group_name_H-M   'P 1'
#
loop_
_entity.id
_entity.type
_entity.pdbx_description
1 polymer ?
#
loop_
_entity_poly.entity_id
_entity_poly.type
_entity_poly.pdbx_seq_one_letter_code
_entity_poly.pdbx_strand_id
1 'polypeptide(L)'
;MVKTDGKTFHFLNSKCEASHMMKRNPRKVTWTVLYRRKHKKGIEEETTKRRTKRTAKFQRAIVGASLNDIMARRNMKPEVRKAQREQAIRAAKEKQRAQKAQKKSAATPLQKAAQKQKAAKPVQVKAPRVGGKR
;
A
#
# COMPACT_ATOMS: atom_id res chain seq x y z
N MET A 1 -26.32 -13.62 -46.99
CA MET A 1 -25.29 -12.97 -47.82
C MET A 1 -23.91 -13.25 -47.26
N VAL A 2 -22.99 -13.78 -48.06
CA VAL A 2 -21.57 -13.95 -47.69
C VAL A 2 -20.76 -12.92 -48.47
N LYS A 3 -19.94 -12.13 -47.78
CA LYS A 3 -19.06 -11.13 -48.41
C LYS A 3 -17.76 -11.77 -48.86
N THR A 4 -17.03 -11.09 -49.75
CA THR A 4 -15.69 -11.49 -50.24
C THR A 4 -14.66 -11.63 -49.12
N ASP A 5 -14.82 -10.91 -48.01
CA ASP A 5 -14.00 -11.02 -46.80
C ASP A 5 -14.43 -12.17 -45.86
N GLY A 6 -15.28 -13.09 -46.32
CA GLY A 6 -15.76 -14.24 -45.57
C GLY A 6 -16.85 -13.94 -44.52
N LYS A 7 -17.22 -12.66 -44.32
CA LYS A 7 -18.25 -12.29 -43.34
C LYS A 7 -19.64 -12.69 -43.82
N THR A 8 -20.37 -13.42 -42.98
CA THR A 8 -21.75 -13.85 -43.24
C THR A 8 -22.76 -12.90 -42.60
N PHE A 9 -23.82 -12.59 -43.33
CA PHE A 9 -24.97 -11.81 -42.88
C PHE A 9 -26.25 -12.60 -43.13
N HIS A 10 -27.06 -12.73 -42.08
CA HIS A 10 -28.38 -13.33 -42.14
C HIS A 10 -29.43 -12.21 -42.13
N PHE A 11 -30.33 -12.22 -43.11
CA PHE A 11 -31.42 -11.27 -43.22
C PHE A 11 -32.75 -12.00 -43.05
N LEU A 12 -33.67 -11.40 -42.30
CA LEU A 12 -35.02 -11.96 -42.10
C LEU A 12 -35.89 -11.86 -43.36
N ASN A 13 -35.75 -10.78 -44.13
CA ASN A 13 -36.54 -10.48 -45.32
C ASN A 13 -35.78 -9.55 -46.29
N SER A 14 -36.36 -9.35 -47.48
CA SER A 14 -35.81 -8.49 -48.52
C SER A 14 -35.65 -7.02 -48.10
N LYS A 15 -36.53 -6.50 -47.23
CA LYS A 15 -36.41 -5.13 -46.68
C LYS A 15 -35.12 -4.94 -45.88
N CYS A 16 -34.76 -5.92 -45.05
CA CYS A 16 -33.52 -5.91 -44.27
C CYS A 16 -32.29 -5.97 -45.19
N GLU A 17 -32.33 -6.85 -46.20
CA GLU A 17 -31.24 -7.03 -47.16
C GLU A 17 -31.03 -5.77 -48.01
N ALA A 18 -32.09 -5.22 -48.62
CA ALA A 18 -32.02 -4.01 -49.42
C ALA A 18 -31.49 -2.80 -48.61
N SER A 19 -31.92 -2.66 -47.35
CA SER A 19 -31.41 -1.62 -46.45
C SER A 19 -29.90 -1.77 -46.17
N HIS A 20 -29.42 -3.01 -46.05
CA HIS A 20 -28.01 -3.31 -45.87
C HIS A 20 -27.20 -3.00 -47.13
N MET A 21 -27.71 -3.35 -48.32
CA MET A 21 -27.08 -3.02 -49.60
C MET A 21 -26.99 -1.51 -49.85
N MET A 22 -28.03 -0.76 -49.44
CA MET A 22 -28.03 0.70 -49.41
C MET A 22 -27.10 1.30 -48.34
N LYS A 23 -26.34 0.48 -47.61
CA LYS A 23 -25.39 0.88 -46.55
C LYS A 23 -26.05 1.75 -45.46
N ARG A 24 -27.34 1.56 -45.20
CA ARG A 24 -28.04 2.29 -44.13
C ARG A 24 -27.56 1.82 -42.76
N ASN A 25 -27.26 2.75 -41.87
CA ASN A 25 -26.82 2.40 -40.51
C ASN A 25 -28.03 1.95 -39.67
N PRO A 26 -28.06 0.70 -39.16
CA PRO A 26 -29.19 0.22 -38.36
C PRO A 26 -29.42 1.07 -37.11
N ARG A 27 -28.40 1.73 -36.55
CA ARG A 27 -28.53 2.65 -35.40
C ARG A 27 -29.30 3.95 -35.70
N LYS A 28 -29.59 4.24 -36.97
CA LYS A 28 -30.43 5.35 -37.43
C LYS A 28 -31.81 4.90 -37.93
N VAL A 29 -32.04 3.59 -38.08
CA VAL A 29 -33.32 3.04 -38.56
C VAL A 29 -34.21 2.69 -37.36
N THR A 30 -35.29 3.44 -37.19
CA THR A 30 -36.11 3.54 -35.96
C THR A 30 -36.69 2.22 -35.46
N TRP A 31 -37.06 1.31 -36.37
CA TRP A 31 -37.70 0.04 -36.03
C TRP A 31 -36.71 -1.08 -35.67
N THR A 32 -35.40 -0.86 -35.80
CA THR A 32 -34.41 -1.91 -35.51
C THR A 32 -34.13 -2.05 -34.02
N VAL A 33 -33.73 -3.25 -33.60
CA VAL A 33 -33.31 -3.52 -32.21
C VAL A 33 -32.11 -2.66 -31.81
N LEU A 34 -31.15 -2.43 -32.71
CA LEU A 34 -29.97 -1.59 -32.45
C LEU A 34 -30.35 -0.13 -32.18
N TYR A 35 -31.30 0.41 -32.94
CA TYR A 35 -31.84 1.74 -32.68
C TYR A 35 -32.54 1.79 -31.31
N ARG A 36 -33.41 0.82 -31.00
CA ARG A 36 -34.11 0.75 -29.72
C ARG A 36 -33.14 0.68 -28.54
N ARG A 37 -32.09 -0.15 -28.62
CA ARG A 37 -31.01 -0.22 -27.62
C ARG A 37 -30.27 1.11 -27.44
N LYS A 38 -29.91 1.78 -28.54
CA LYS A 38 -29.23 3.09 -28.48
C LYS A 38 -30.09 4.16 -27.81
N HIS A 39 -31.40 4.14 -28.07
CA HIS A 39 -32.36 5.13 -27.55
C HIS A 39 -33.12 4.63 -26.32
N LYS A 40 -32.65 3.55 -25.68
CA LYS A 40 -33.25 2.97 -24.46
C LYS A 40 -34.76 2.70 -24.56
N LYS A 41 -35.26 2.36 -25.75
CA LYS A 41 -36.69 2.04 -25.94
C LYS A 41 -36.98 0.60 -25.50
N GLY A 42 -37.91 0.42 -24.57
CA GLY A 42 -38.37 -0.90 -24.11
C GLY A 42 -37.30 -1.69 -23.34
N ILE A 43 -36.31 -1.00 -22.78
CA ILE A 43 -35.46 -1.56 -21.72
C ILE A 43 -36.15 -1.13 -20.43
N GLU A 44 -36.82 -2.06 -19.73
CA GLU A 44 -37.04 -1.87 -18.30
C GLU A 44 -35.66 -1.90 -17.64
N GLU A 45 -35.36 -0.92 -16.79
CA GLU A 45 -34.06 -0.72 -16.15
C GLU A 45 -33.68 -1.82 -15.14
N GLU A 46 -34.11 -3.06 -15.37
CA GLU A 46 -33.77 -4.22 -14.55
C GLU A 46 -32.44 -4.87 -14.96
N THR A 47 -31.60 -4.16 -15.72
CA THR A 47 -30.15 -4.44 -15.65
C THR A 47 -29.66 -4.01 -14.28
N THR A 48 -29.80 -4.93 -13.32
CA THR A 48 -29.28 -4.84 -11.96
C THR A 48 -27.87 -4.25 -12.07
N LYS A 49 -27.66 -3.04 -11.56
CA LYS A 49 -26.32 -2.46 -11.45
C LYS A 49 -25.47 -3.52 -10.78
N ARG A 50 -24.48 -4.06 -11.50
CA ARG A 50 -23.63 -5.14 -11.00
C ARG A 50 -22.89 -4.60 -9.79
N ARG A 51 -23.49 -4.74 -8.60
CA ARG A 51 -22.94 -4.26 -7.33
C ARG A 51 -21.71 -5.11 -7.07
N THR A 52 -20.54 -4.50 -7.23
CA THR A 52 -19.27 -5.10 -6.87
C THR A 52 -19.31 -5.41 -5.36
N LYS A 53 -19.30 -6.69 -4.99
CA LYS A 53 -19.24 -7.09 -3.58
C LYS A 53 -17.83 -6.76 -3.05
N ARG A 54 -17.73 -5.82 -2.11
CA ARG A 54 -16.50 -5.61 -1.34
C ARG A 54 -16.49 -6.58 -0.17
N THR A 55 -15.56 -7.53 -0.17
CA THR A 55 -15.39 -8.47 0.93
C THR A 55 -14.15 -8.05 1.71
N ALA A 56 -14.31 -7.75 3.00
CA ALA A 56 -13.17 -7.57 3.91
C ALA A 56 -13.16 -8.73 4.91
N LYS A 57 -12.01 -9.40 5.06
CA LYS A 57 -11.82 -10.50 6.01
C LYS A 57 -10.56 -10.27 6.83
N PHE A 58 -10.71 -10.15 8.15
CA PHE A 58 -9.67 -10.26 9.20
C PHE A 58 -10.44 -10.62 10.50
N GLN A 59 -9.95 -11.29 11.54
CA GLN A 59 -8.64 -11.76 11.98
C GLN A 59 -8.64 -13.29 12.17
N ARG A 60 -7.44 -13.90 12.11
CA ARG A 60 -7.19 -15.31 12.45
C ARG A 60 -6.21 -15.36 13.62
N ALA A 61 -6.33 -16.37 14.48
CA ALA A 61 -5.32 -16.66 15.49
C ALA A 61 -3.97 -17.03 14.82
N ILE A 62 -2.87 -16.77 15.51
CA ILE A 62 -1.51 -17.10 15.03
C ILE A 62 -0.91 -18.10 16.02
N VAL A 63 -0.10 -19.05 15.55
CA VAL A 63 0.59 -19.99 16.45
C VAL A 63 1.43 -19.20 17.46
N GLY A 64 1.23 -19.45 18.75
CA GLY A 64 1.89 -18.75 19.85
C GLY A 64 1.15 -17.52 20.42
N ALA A 65 0.01 -17.12 19.85
CA ALA A 65 -0.89 -16.13 20.46
C ALA A 65 -2.34 -16.37 20.03
N SER A 66 -3.23 -16.63 21.00
CA SER A 66 -4.64 -16.81 20.69
C SER A 66 -5.25 -15.51 20.16
N LEU A 67 -6.39 -15.61 19.45
CA LEU A 67 -7.11 -14.43 18.96
C LEU A 67 -7.47 -13.47 20.11
N ASN A 68 -7.80 -14.02 21.28
CA ASN A 68 -8.15 -13.25 22.48
C ASN A 68 -6.95 -12.46 23.02
N ASP A 69 -5.75 -13.05 23.03
CA ASP A 69 -4.54 -12.36 23.49
C ASP A 69 -4.17 -11.19 22.56
N ILE A 70 -4.36 -11.39 21.24
CA ILE A 70 -4.13 -10.34 20.23
C ILE A 70 -5.13 -9.20 20.43
N MET A 71 -6.41 -9.51 20.65
CA MET A 71 -7.44 -8.50 20.91
C MET A 71 -7.19 -7.76 22.21
N ALA A 72 -6.83 -8.46 23.29
CA ALA A 72 -6.53 -7.86 24.58
C ALA A 72 -5.37 -6.87 24.48
N ARG A 73 -4.26 -7.24 23.81
CA ARG A 73 -3.11 -6.35 23.59
C ARG A 73 -3.46 -5.15 22.70
N ARG A 74 -4.24 -5.38 21.62
CA ARG A 74 -4.65 -4.31 20.70
C ARG A 74 -5.56 -3.28 21.36
N ASN A 75 -6.50 -3.76 22.17
CA ASN A 75 -7.53 -2.94 22.78
C ASN A 75 -7.07 -2.26 24.09
N MET A 76 -5.82 -2.46 24.52
CA MET A 76 -5.25 -1.70 25.65
C MET A 76 -5.33 -0.20 25.37
N LYS A 77 -5.77 0.58 26.36
CA LYS A 77 -5.88 2.04 26.25
C LYS A 77 -4.51 2.66 25.93
N PRO A 78 -4.46 3.75 25.14
CA PRO A 78 -3.20 4.44 24.81
C PRO A 78 -2.39 4.87 26.03
N GLU A 79 -3.06 5.23 27.13
CA GLU A 79 -2.44 5.61 28.40
C GLU A 79 -1.62 4.47 29.01
N VAL A 80 -2.16 3.25 29.03
CA VAL A 80 -1.47 2.05 29.54
C VAL A 80 -0.25 1.74 28.66
N ARG A 81 -0.39 1.88 27.34
CA ARG A 81 0.74 1.69 26.41
C ARG A 81 1.83 2.75 26.62
N LYS A 82 1.44 4.00 26.87
CA LYS A 82 2.38 5.11 27.12
C LYS A 82 3.13 4.89 28.43
N ALA A 83 2.45 4.49 29.50
CA ALA A 83 3.08 4.18 30.78
C ALA A 83 4.10 3.04 30.67
N GLN A 84 3.74 1.92 30.01
CA GLN A 84 4.67 0.82 29.75
C GLN A 84 5.88 1.26 28.92
N ARG A 85 5.66 2.11 27.92
CA ARG A 85 6.75 2.67 27.11
C ARG A 85 7.69 3.54 27.93
N GLU A 86 7.17 4.41 28.78
CA GLU A 86 7.97 5.29 29.64
C GLU A 86 8.78 4.49 30.67
N GLN A 87 8.18 3.47 31.28
CA GLN A 87 8.86 2.54 32.16
C GLN A 87 10.00 1.80 31.44
N ALA A 88 9.75 1.29 30.23
CA ALA A 88 10.78 0.62 29.44
C ALA A 88 11.93 1.57 29.06
N ILE A 89 11.62 2.82 28.70
CA ILE A 89 12.63 3.85 28.40
C ILE A 89 13.46 4.17 29.64
N ARG A 90 12.82 4.30 30.81
CA ARG A 90 13.50 4.56 32.09
C ARG A 90 14.45 3.41 32.43
N ALA A 91 13.97 2.18 32.40
CA ALA A 91 14.77 0.99 32.66
C ALA A 91 15.96 0.87 31.67
N ALA A 92 15.76 1.18 30.38
CA ALA A 92 16.84 1.19 29.40
C ALA A 92 17.88 2.28 29.70
N LYS A 93 17.46 3.49 30.07
CA LYS A 93 18.36 4.59 30.46
C LYS A 93 19.17 4.26 31.71
N GLU A 94 18.55 3.64 32.71
CA GLU A 94 19.22 3.21 33.94
C GLU A 94 20.23 2.10 33.66
N LYS A 95 19.87 1.09 32.85
CA LYS A 95 20.82 0.05 32.38
C LYS A 95 22.00 0.66 31.63
N GLN A 96 21.77 1.64 30.74
CA GLN A 96 22.86 2.32 30.05
C GLN A 96 23.75 3.14 31.00
N ARG A 97 23.17 3.81 32.00
CA ARG A 97 23.93 4.55 33.01
C ARG A 97 24.79 3.60 33.85
N ALA A 98 24.24 2.47 34.29
CA ALA A 98 24.98 1.44 35.00
C ALA A 98 26.13 0.85 34.16
N GLN A 99 25.88 0.53 32.88
CA GLN A 99 26.94 0.08 31.96
C GLN A 99 28.02 1.15 31.74
N LYS A 100 27.64 2.43 31.62
CA LYS A 100 28.61 3.54 31.50
C LYS A 100 29.40 3.75 32.79
N ALA A 101 28.77 3.58 33.96
CA ALA A 101 29.43 3.66 35.25
C ALA A 101 30.44 2.51 35.43
N GLN A 102 30.05 1.28 35.09
CA GLN A 102 30.96 0.11 35.08
C GLN A 102 32.14 0.30 34.12
N LYS A 103 31.91 0.87 32.93
CA LYS A 103 32.99 1.20 31.99
C LYS A 103 33.91 2.32 32.49
N LYS A 104 33.42 3.26 33.30
CA LYS A 104 34.23 4.33 33.91
C LYS A 104 34.97 3.87 35.16
N SER A 105 34.37 3.00 35.99
CA SER A 105 35.04 2.43 37.16
C SER A 105 36.11 1.40 36.78
N ALA A 106 35.98 0.75 35.60
CA ALA A 106 37.06 -0.02 34.99
C ALA A 106 38.17 0.85 34.37
N ALA A 107 38.04 2.18 34.38
CA ALA A 107 38.98 3.13 33.80
C ALA A 107 39.36 4.23 34.82
N THR A 108 40.06 3.85 35.90
CA THR A 108 40.90 4.81 36.68
C THR A 108 42.05 4.05 37.33
N PRO A 109 43.22 4.67 37.55
CA PRO A 109 44.17 5.19 36.55
C PRO A 109 45.50 4.42 36.64
N LEU A 110 46.07 4.00 35.50
CA LEU A 110 47.49 3.63 35.48
C LEU A 110 48.30 4.85 35.89
N GLN A 111 49.11 4.64 36.91
CA GLN A 111 49.87 5.62 37.66
C GLN A 111 50.76 6.48 36.77
N LYS A 112 50.99 7.71 37.23
CA LYS A 112 52.00 8.64 36.72
C LYS A 112 53.32 7.91 36.42
N ALA A 113 53.71 7.89 35.15
CA ALA A 113 55.11 7.78 34.76
C ALA A 113 55.46 9.00 33.90
N ALA A 114 56.37 9.79 34.46
CA ALA A 114 57.21 10.85 33.92
C ALA A 114 56.91 11.44 32.52
N GLN A 115 56.81 12.76 32.51
CA GLN A 115 57.00 13.63 31.35
C GLN A 115 58.25 13.23 30.55
N LYS A 116 58.07 12.96 29.25
CA LYS A 116 59.06 13.30 28.23
C LYS A 116 58.35 14.06 27.12
N GLN A 117 58.63 15.36 27.08
CA GLN A 117 58.40 16.22 25.92
C GLN A 117 59.12 15.61 24.71
N LYS A 118 58.45 15.50 23.56
CA LYS A 118 59.03 15.86 22.25
C LYS A 118 57.99 15.86 21.12
N ALA A 119 58.04 16.97 20.40
CA ALA A 119 57.70 17.20 19.00
C ALA A 119 56.22 17.18 18.58
N ALA A 120 55.70 18.39 18.39
CA ALA A 120 54.56 18.70 17.54
C ALA A 120 54.82 18.33 16.07
N LYS A 121 53.84 17.67 15.43
CA LYS A 121 53.63 17.65 13.96
C LYS A 121 52.13 17.50 13.67
N PRO A 122 51.66 17.99 12.51
CA PRO A 122 50.59 18.99 12.46
C PRO A 122 49.18 18.45 12.24
N VAL A 123 48.24 19.33 12.54
CA VAL A 123 46.80 19.30 12.36
C VAL A 123 46.39 18.88 10.93
N GLN A 124 45.56 17.84 10.81
CA GLN A 124 44.68 17.64 9.66
C GLN A 124 43.24 17.91 10.07
N VAL A 125 42.74 19.08 9.68
CA VAL A 125 41.33 19.43 9.77
C VAL A 125 40.56 18.56 8.79
N LYS A 126 39.76 17.61 9.28
CA LYS A 126 38.72 16.97 8.44
C LYS A 126 37.52 17.91 8.39
N ALA A 127 37.26 18.43 7.19
CA ALA A 127 36.15 19.31 6.86
C ALA A 127 34.77 18.73 7.25
N PRO A 128 33.78 19.57 7.59
CA PRO A 128 32.41 19.12 7.84
C PRO A 128 31.76 18.68 6.50
N ARG A 129 31.34 17.42 6.41
CA ARG A 129 30.49 16.96 5.30
C ARG A 129 29.07 17.47 5.54
N VAL A 130 28.79 18.65 4.99
CA VAL A 130 27.44 19.10 4.71
C VAL A 130 26.95 18.41 3.43
N GLY A 131 25.74 17.86 3.46
CA GLY A 131 24.92 17.72 2.26
C GLY A 131 24.69 16.30 1.74
N GLY A 132 23.42 15.90 1.78
CA GLY A 132 22.79 15.33 0.60
C GLY A 132 22.20 13.93 0.75
N LYS A 133 20.88 13.85 0.92
CA LYS A 133 19.89 13.35 -0.07
C LYS A 133 18.53 13.26 0.65
N ARG A 134 17.56 14.07 0.22
CA ARG A 134 16.45 13.66 -0.68
C ARG A 134 15.69 12.46 -0.14
#